data_AF-A0A5R8M0W1-F1
#
_entry.id   AF-A0A5R8M0W1-F1
#
_cell.length_a   1.000
_cell.length_b   1.000
_cell.length_c   1.000
_cell.angle_alpha   90.00
_cell.angle_beta   90.00
_cell.angle_gamma   90.00
#
_symmetry.space_group_name_H-M   'P 1'
#
loop_
_entity.id
_entity.type
_entity.pdbx_description
1 polymer ?
#
loop_
_entity_poly.entity_id
_entity_poly.type
_entity_poly.pdbx_seq_one_letter_code
_entity_poly.pdbx_strand_id
1 'polypeptide(L)'
;MRKLSFVISVLLLASCSKDSSGTPEENGNSSPTITLKSYSIDEHAPAGTSIGTVSASDADGDTLTFTMESQSGLDINETTGEITLSNGTVLDFEQLQRLPFTISVFDGNSIVEQSFELSINNIDEYALLTTEEQEFITYFQYLTLWKAPTHGAPLEVSSRWNEPIHLYLDGTLSNEFRNNVDAALAEYNEIFENSDFSVSLVESLDESNAHLFFGQTSEVEALWPDMFAIIDGGTYSGYAMTSNNVGVLSNARLWISNPAGVLFKHELGHVLGFGHSDKCDTEKSFLCSSIALENDFLEDEKSIIQFAYDNEFPAGMAEEDIQLYLANKIYLSR
;
A
#
# COMPACT_ATOMS: atom_id res chain seq x y z
N MET A 1 -2.12 -57.56 74.62
CA MET A 1 -0.97 -58.44 74.98
C MET A 1 0.27 -57.56 75.05
N ARG A 2 0.62 -57.07 76.25
CA ARG A 2 1.91 -57.34 76.92
C ARG A 2 3.09 -57.54 75.97
N LYS A 3 4.00 -56.56 75.91
CA LYS A 3 5.41 -56.79 76.28
C LYS A 3 5.94 -55.58 77.05
N LEU A 4 6.73 -55.91 78.06
CA LEU A 4 7.24 -55.14 79.18
C LEU A 4 8.77 -55.19 79.10
N SER A 5 9.43 -54.21 79.73
CA SER A 5 10.81 -54.28 80.26
C SER A 5 11.96 -53.97 79.29
N PHE A 6 13.08 -53.32 79.65
CA PHE A 6 13.56 -52.64 80.86
C PHE A 6 14.84 -51.85 80.47
N VAL A 7 15.04 -50.66 81.05
CA VAL A 7 16.30 -50.09 81.62
C VAL A 7 17.55 -49.91 80.74
N ILE A 8 18.11 -48.69 80.74
CA ILE A 8 19.38 -48.32 81.39
C ILE A 8 19.45 -46.78 81.49
N SER A 9 19.73 -46.31 82.71
CA SER A 9 20.00 -44.92 83.04
C SER A 9 21.50 -44.66 82.93
N VAL A 10 21.90 -43.56 82.28
CA VAL A 10 23.23 -42.95 82.46
C VAL A 10 23.02 -41.44 82.57
N LEU A 11 23.28 -40.91 83.76
CA LEU A 11 23.51 -39.49 84.01
C LEU A 11 24.95 -39.15 83.61
N LEU A 12 25.16 -38.07 82.86
CA LEU A 12 26.39 -37.29 82.87
C LEU A 12 26.07 -35.81 82.61
N LEU A 13 26.61 -34.96 83.50
CA LEU A 13 26.42 -33.52 83.62
C LEU A 13 27.40 -32.73 82.73
N ALA A 14 27.07 -31.44 82.54
CA ALA A 14 27.91 -30.33 82.04
C ALA A 14 28.13 -30.31 80.50
N SER A 15 28.19 -29.19 79.80
CA SER A 15 28.32 -27.76 80.11
C SER A 15 27.85 -26.97 78.87
N CYS A 16 27.35 -25.75 79.05
CA CYS A 16 27.05 -24.83 77.96
C CYS A 16 28.28 -24.56 77.07
N SER A 17 28.08 -24.57 75.75
CA SER A 17 28.64 -23.55 74.85
C SER A 17 27.49 -23.04 73.99
N LYS A 18 27.27 -21.73 74.01
CA LYS A 18 26.46 -21.03 73.02
C LYS A 18 27.25 -21.09 71.71
N ASP A 19 26.89 -22.01 70.84
CA ASP A 19 27.24 -21.87 69.44
C ASP A 19 26.05 -21.20 68.77
N SER A 20 26.14 -19.86 68.74
CA SER A 20 25.40 -19.02 67.81
C SER A 20 25.85 -19.42 66.41
N SER A 21 25.22 -20.46 65.84
CA SER A 21 25.23 -20.65 64.40
C SER A 21 24.42 -19.51 63.80
N GLY A 22 25.10 -18.40 63.51
CA GLY A 22 24.58 -17.47 62.53
C GLY A 22 24.36 -18.28 61.26
N THR A 23 23.10 -18.49 60.92
CA THR A 23 22.70 -18.70 59.54
C THR A 23 23.32 -17.55 58.75
N PRO A 24 24.03 -17.78 57.64
CA PRO A 24 24.24 -16.71 56.67
C PRO A 24 22.84 -16.20 56.35
N GLU A 25 22.56 -14.94 56.61
CA GLU A 25 21.43 -14.28 55.97
C GLU A 25 21.70 -14.42 54.47
N GLU A 26 20.95 -15.30 53.82
CA GLU A 26 20.85 -15.32 52.38
C GLU A 26 20.27 -13.95 52.04
N ASN A 27 21.14 -13.02 51.61
CA ASN A 27 20.68 -11.78 51.03
C ASN A 27 19.98 -12.16 49.72
N GLY A 28 18.67 -12.40 49.79
CA GLY A 28 17.90 -12.82 48.64
C GLY A 28 17.86 -11.69 47.61
N ASN A 29 18.23 -12.01 46.37
CA ASN A 29 18.16 -11.07 45.24
C ASN A 29 16.72 -10.59 45.01
N SER A 30 16.53 -9.29 44.93
CA SER A 30 15.31 -8.65 44.44
C SER A 30 15.35 -8.60 42.92
N SER A 31 14.26 -8.94 42.23
CA SER A 31 14.24 -8.80 40.76
C SER A 31 14.11 -7.34 40.32
N PRO A 32 14.59 -6.98 39.13
CA PRO A 32 14.47 -5.63 38.60
C PRO A 32 13.01 -5.22 38.46
N THR A 33 12.74 -3.94 38.65
CA THR A 33 11.43 -3.34 38.38
C THR A 33 11.54 -2.37 37.21
N ILE A 34 10.81 -2.63 36.14
CA ILE A 34 10.73 -1.76 34.97
C ILE A 34 9.67 -0.67 35.21
N THR A 35 10.03 0.58 34.95
CA THR A 35 9.10 1.72 35.01
C THR A 35 8.30 1.79 33.72
N LEU A 36 6.97 1.71 33.82
CA LEU A 36 6.08 1.81 32.66
C LEU A 36 6.02 3.24 32.13
N LYS A 37 6.16 3.36 30.80
CA LYS A 37 5.98 4.59 30.03
C LYS A 37 5.36 4.27 28.68
N SER A 38 4.78 5.28 28.05
CA SER A 38 4.36 5.26 26.66
C SER A 38 5.50 5.73 25.76
N TYR A 39 5.62 5.11 24.59
CA TYR A 39 6.55 5.51 23.54
C TYR A 39 5.78 5.89 22.29
N SER A 40 6.24 6.90 21.58
CA SER A 40 5.74 7.25 20.27
C SER A 40 6.85 7.72 19.35
N ILE A 41 6.62 7.57 18.05
CA ILE A 41 7.51 8.04 16.99
C ILE A 41 6.63 8.45 15.80
N ASP A 42 7.05 9.46 15.05
CA ASP A 42 6.37 9.80 13.80
C ASP A 42 6.66 8.72 12.75
N GLU A 43 5.70 8.48 11.85
CA GLU A 43 5.98 7.64 10.69
C GLU A 43 7.09 8.24 9.81
N HIS A 44 7.66 7.41 8.93
CA HIS A 44 8.77 7.79 8.05
C HIS A 44 10.03 8.29 8.77
N ALA A 45 10.10 8.19 10.11
CA ALA A 45 11.29 8.54 10.86
C ALA A 45 12.50 7.73 10.36
N PRO A 46 13.66 8.35 10.16
CA PRO A 46 14.83 7.65 9.66
C PRO A 46 15.35 6.63 10.68
N ALA A 47 16.01 5.58 10.20
CA ALA A 47 16.69 4.62 11.04
C ALA A 47 17.67 5.31 12.01
N GLY A 48 17.73 4.83 13.25
CA GLY A 48 18.51 5.42 14.33
C GLY A 48 17.82 6.58 15.05
N THR A 49 16.59 6.96 14.68
CA THR A 49 15.81 7.94 15.44
C THR A 49 15.57 7.45 16.87
N SER A 50 15.89 8.28 17.86
CA SER A 50 15.70 7.98 19.28
C SER A 50 14.21 8.07 19.65
N ILE A 51 13.67 6.98 20.21
CA ILE A 51 12.27 6.85 20.62
C ILE A 51 12.10 7.19 22.11
N GLY A 52 13.15 6.96 22.89
CA GLY A 52 13.17 7.23 24.33
C GLY A 52 14.06 6.25 25.07
N THR A 53 13.93 6.22 26.39
CA THR A 53 14.77 5.39 27.25
C THR A 53 13.92 4.59 28.21
N VAL A 54 14.23 3.30 28.35
CA VAL A 54 13.65 2.43 29.38
C VAL A 54 14.30 2.75 30.71
N SER A 55 13.49 2.89 31.76
CA SER A 55 14.00 3.06 33.11
C SER A 55 13.65 1.82 33.92
N ALA A 56 14.65 1.24 34.57
CA ALA A 56 14.47 0.15 35.51
C ALA A 56 15.31 0.41 36.77
N SER A 57 14.89 -0.18 37.88
CA SER A 57 15.58 -0.09 39.16
C SER A 57 15.65 -1.46 39.81
N ASP A 58 16.75 -1.72 40.49
CA ASP A 58 16.89 -2.87 41.37
C ASP A 58 17.04 -2.40 42.83
N ALA A 59 16.47 -3.16 43.78
CA ALA A 59 16.44 -2.79 45.19
C ALA A 59 17.76 -3.08 45.92
N ASP A 60 18.53 -4.05 45.42
CA ASP A 60 19.87 -4.41 45.91
C ASP A 60 20.96 -3.50 45.31
N GLY A 61 20.61 -2.74 44.27
CA GLY A 61 21.49 -1.80 43.58
C GLY A 61 22.35 -2.45 42.51
N ASP A 62 21.92 -3.62 42.02
CA ASP A 62 22.62 -4.37 40.99
C ASP A 62 22.65 -3.64 39.64
N THR A 63 23.69 -3.94 38.85
CA THR A 63 23.84 -3.34 37.52
C THR A 63 22.87 -3.99 36.54
N LEU A 64 22.09 -3.15 35.85
CA LEU A 64 21.08 -3.62 34.92
C LEU A 64 21.59 -3.61 33.48
N THR A 65 21.25 -4.66 32.74
CA THR A 65 21.47 -4.77 31.30
C THR A 65 20.14 -4.93 30.59
N PHE A 66 20.00 -4.28 29.43
CA PHE A 66 18.77 -4.21 28.67
C PHE A 66 18.91 -4.98 27.36
N THR A 67 17.91 -5.78 27.01
CA THR A 67 17.85 -6.45 25.69
C THR A 67 16.43 -6.39 25.14
N MET A 68 16.32 -6.55 23.82
CA MET A 68 15.05 -6.53 23.08
C MET A 68 15.02 -7.72 22.13
N GLU A 69 13.81 -8.20 21.82
CA GLU A 69 13.62 -9.25 20.82
C GLU A 69 14.16 -8.83 19.44
N SER A 70 14.91 -9.72 18.79
CA SER A 70 15.68 -9.42 17.57
C SER A 70 14.85 -9.19 16.29
N GLN A 71 13.54 -9.00 16.41
CA GLN A 71 12.60 -8.78 15.29
C GLN A 71 11.53 -7.72 15.59
N SER A 72 11.71 -6.91 16.64
CA SER A 72 10.79 -5.84 16.98
C SER A 72 10.80 -4.67 15.97
N GLY A 73 11.79 -4.62 15.07
CA GLY A 73 12.05 -3.45 14.22
C GLY A 73 12.68 -2.28 15.00
N LEU A 74 13.08 -2.50 16.25
CA LEU A 74 13.67 -1.54 17.17
C LEU A 74 14.96 -2.10 17.79
N ASP A 75 15.89 -1.21 18.10
CA ASP A 75 17.13 -1.53 18.81
C ASP A 75 17.10 -0.95 20.23
N ILE A 76 17.82 -1.59 21.15
CA ILE A 76 18.04 -1.07 22.50
C ILE A 76 19.52 -1.04 22.86
N ASN A 77 19.97 0.07 23.44
CA ASN A 77 21.30 0.15 24.02
C ASN A 77 21.36 -0.65 25.32
N GLU A 78 22.23 -1.65 25.36
CA GLU A 78 22.36 -2.60 26.48
C GLU A 78 22.66 -1.94 27.84
N THR A 79 23.36 -0.79 27.84
CA THR A 79 23.76 -0.11 29.07
C THR A 79 22.80 1.02 29.44
N THR A 80 22.33 1.80 28.47
CA THR A 80 21.53 3.00 28.75
C THR A 80 20.03 2.74 28.71
N GLY A 81 19.58 1.66 28.06
CA GLY A 81 18.17 1.39 27.80
C GLY A 81 17.56 2.32 26.74
N GLU A 82 18.37 3.06 25.97
CA GLU A 82 17.88 3.90 24.87
C GLU A 82 17.33 3.03 23.74
N ILE A 83 16.11 3.32 23.30
CA ILE A 83 15.42 2.66 22.20
C ILE A 83 15.58 3.52 20.95
N THR A 84 15.98 2.90 19.84
CA THR A 84 16.08 3.54 18.53
C THR A 84 15.37 2.74 17.46
N LEU A 85 14.93 3.39 16.38
CA LEU A 85 14.39 2.69 15.22
C LEU A 85 15.50 1.89 14.52
N SER A 86 15.26 0.61 14.25
CA SER A 86 16.26 -0.24 13.58
C SER A 86 16.45 0.12 12.12
N ASN A 87 17.62 -0.26 11.59
CA ASN A 87 17.90 -0.14 10.17
C ASN A 87 17.01 -1.08 9.34
N GLY A 88 16.44 -0.57 8.26
CA GLY A 88 15.50 -1.30 7.39
C GLY A 88 14.05 -1.32 7.89
N THR A 89 13.75 -0.77 9.08
CA THR A 89 12.37 -0.57 9.52
C THR A 89 11.80 0.68 8.88
N VAL A 90 10.71 0.54 8.14
CA VAL A 90 9.92 1.65 7.62
C VAL A 90 8.59 1.65 8.37
N LEU A 91 8.26 2.78 8.98
CA LEU A 91 6.98 2.98 9.65
C LEU A 91 6.05 3.74 8.70
N ASP A 92 4.84 3.20 8.58
CA ASP A 92 3.74 3.70 7.75
C ASP A 92 2.47 3.53 8.60
N PHE A 93 1.84 4.64 8.96
CA PHE A 93 0.69 4.68 9.86
C PHE A 93 -0.54 4.01 9.25
N GLU A 94 -0.76 4.17 7.94
CA GLU A 94 -1.87 3.58 7.21
C GLU A 94 -1.79 2.04 7.20
N GLN A 95 -0.57 1.49 7.25
CA GLN A 95 -0.35 0.04 7.36
C GLN A 95 -0.34 -0.45 8.81
N LEU A 96 0.33 0.27 9.72
CA LEU A 96 0.54 -0.14 11.10
C LEU A 96 0.56 1.06 12.05
N GLN A 97 -0.44 1.18 12.91
CA GLN A 97 -0.54 2.29 13.88
C GLN A 97 0.20 2.01 15.20
N ARG A 98 0.51 0.74 15.47
CA ARG A 98 1.08 0.27 16.74
C ARG A 98 2.09 -0.83 16.48
N LEU A 99 3.29 -0.68 17.02
CA LEU A 99 4.34 -1.69 16.95
C LEU A 99 4.60 -2.29 18.34
N PRO A 100 4.22 -3.55 18.60
CA PRO A 100 4.50 -4.19 19.88
C PRO A 100 5.98 -4.54 20.01
N PHE A 101 6.53 -4.42 21.21
CA PHE A 101 7.89 -4.85 21.52
C PHE A 101 8.03 -5.27 22.98
N THR A 102 8.96 -6.17 23.26
CA THR A 102 9.25 -6.66 24.62
C THR A 102 10.69 -6.33 25.00
N ILE A 103 10.87 -5.78 26.19
CA ILE A 103 12.18 -5.51 26.79
C ILE A 103 12.44 -6.50 27.91
N SER A 104 13.66 -7.05 27.92
CA SER A 104 14.18 -7.86 29.02
C SER A 104 15.22 -7.07 29.79
N VAL A 105 15.11 -7.05 31.11
CA VAL A 105 16.09 -6.44 32.03
C VAL A 105 16.69 -7.51 32.91
N PHE A 106 18.02 -7.61 32.91
CA PHE A 106 18.80 -8.58 33.68
C PHE A 106 19.69 -7.85 34.70
N ASP A 107 19.63 -8.27 35.97
CA ASP A 107 20.46 -7.76 37.08
C ASP A 107 21.76 -8.57 37.33
N GLY A 108 21.97 -9.68 36.60
CA GLY A 108 23.04 -10.64 36.90
C GLY A 108 22.56 -11.96 37.50
N ASN A 109 21.33 -12.01 38.02
CA ASN A 109 20.72 -13.14 38.71
C ASN A 109 19.35 -13.53 38.13
N SER A 110 18.50 -12.55 37.80
CA SER A 110 17.11 -12.70 37.37
C SER A 110 16.78 -11.79 36.18
N ILE A 111 15.88 -12.27 35.32
CA ILE A 111 15.38 -11.53 34.15
C ILE A 111 13.93 -11.17 34.40
N VAL A 112 13.57 -9.91 34.12
CA VAL A 112 12.19 -9.44 34.04
C VAL A 112 11.90 -8.94 32.64
N GLU A 113 10.79 -9.39 32.09
CA GLU A 113 10.30 -9.00 30.76
C GLU A 113 9.09 -8.07 30.90
N GLN A 114 9.02 -7.06 30.03
CA GLN A 114 7.86 -6.19 29.92
C GLN A 114 7.56 -5.88 28.46
N SER A 115 6.32 -6.14 28.06
CA SER A 115 5.79 -5.76 26.75
C SER A 115 5.27 -4.33 26.76
N PHE A 116 5.51 -3.63 25.66
CA PHE A 116 5.10 -2.26 25.38
C PHE A 116 4.48 -2.19 23.97
N GLU A 117 3.82 -1.07 23.69
CA GLU A 117 3.38 -0.71 22.35
C GLU A 117 3.92 0.67 21.98
N LEU A 118 4.67 0.73 20.89
CA LEU A 118 5.08 1.98 20.28
C LEU A 118 3.89 2.55 19.49
N SER A 119 3.50 3.79 19.80
CA SER A 119 2.49 4.51 19.05
C SER A 119 3.13 5.19 17.85
N ILE A 120 2.63 4.92 16.64
CA ILE A 120 3.09 5.61 15.44
C ILE A 120 2.18 6.83 15.27
N ASN A 121 2.78 8.01 15.14
CA ASN A 121 2.03 9.24 14.88
C ASN A 121 1.87 9.39 13.37
N ASN A 122 0.62 9.63 12.94
CA ASN A 122 0.32 9.96 11.57
C ASN A 122 0.92 11.34 11.21
N ILE A 123 1.61 11.39 10.09
CA ILE A 123 1.98 12.62 9.40
C ILE A 123 0.93 12.86 8.29
N ASP A 124 0.60 14.12 8.04
CA ASP A 124 -0.20 14.48 6.86
C ASP A 124 0.77 14.77 5.70
N GLU A 125 1.13 13.73 4.92
CA GLU A 125 2.08 13.87 3.81
C GLU A 125 1.55 14.84 2.76
N TYR A 126 0.23 14.86 2.54
CA TYR A 126 -0.40 15.73 1.57
C TYR A 126 -0.14 17.21 1.89
N ALA A 127 -0.18 17.59 3.18
CA ALA A 127 0.17 18.94 3.63
C ALA A 127 1.66 19.30 3.44
N LEU A 128 2.54 18.31 3.24
CA LEU A 128 3.98 18.49 3.00
C LEU A 128 4.35 18.47 1.51
N LEU A 129 3.38 18.25 0.63
CA LEU A 129 3.55 18.31 -0.82
C LEU A 129 3.67 19.75 -1.32
N THR A 130 4.37 19.91 -2.43
CA THR A 130 4.37 21.14 -3.24
C THR A 130 3.02 21.32 -3.94
N THR A 131 2.73 22.53 -4.41
CA THR A 131 1.50 22.81 -5.15
C THR A 131 1.38 21.95 -6.42
N GLU A 132 2.48 21.71 -7.13
CA GLU A 132 2.48 20.90 -8.36
C GLU A 132 2.14 19.43 -8.06
N GLU A 133 2.69 18.85 -7.00
CA GLU A 133 2.36 17.48 -6.56
C GLU A 133 0.89 17.36 -6.10
N GLN A 134 0.35 18.37 -5.43
CA GLN A 134 -1.08 18.41 -5.06
C GLN A 134 -1.99 18.55 -6.28
N GLU A 135 -1.60 19.36 -7.27
CA GLU A 135 -2.30 19.49 -8.56
C GLU A 135 -2.27 18.17 -9.34
N PHE A 136 -1.14 17.45 -9.31
CA PHE A 136 -1.03 16.11 -9.88
C PHE A 136 -2.04 15.13 -9.25
N ILE A 137 -2.12 15.06 -7.91
CA ILE A 137 -3.09 14.19 -7.22
C ILE A 137 -4.52 14.59 -7.58
N THR A 138 -4.80 15.89 -7.64
CA THR A 138 -6.12 16.41 -8.03
C THR A 138 -6.48 15.95 -9.44
N TYR A 139 -5.53 16.02 -10.38
CA TYR A 139 -5.75 15.58 -11.76
C TYR A 139 -5.85 14.06 -11.89
N PHE A 140 -5.08 13.30 -11.10
CA PHE A 140 -5.22 11.86 -10.98
C PHE A 140 -6.64 11.46 -10.55
N GLN A 141 -7.15 12.07 -9.47
CA GLN A 141 -8.53 11.86 -9.00
C GLN A 141 -9.55 12.28 -10.06
N TYR A 142 -9.30 13.39 -10.77
CA TYR A 142 -10.17 13.89 -11.82
C TYR A 142 -10.39 12.85 -12.93
N LEU A 143 -9.31 12.27 -13.43
CA LEU A 143 -9.37 11.26 -14.48
C LEU A 143 -9.90 9.92 -13.95
N THR A 144 -9.38 9.40 -12.84
CA THR A 144 -9.73 8.06 -12.35
C THR A 144 -11.13 7.96 -11.74
N LEU A 145 -11.70 9.09 -11.28
CA LEU A 145 -13.07 9.16 -10.75
C LEU A 145 -14.06 9.83 -11.72
N TRP A 146 -13.65 10.05 -12.97
CA TRP A 146 -14.50 10.56 -14.06
C TRP A 146 -15.22 11.86 -13.69
N LYS A 147 -14.47 12.83 -13.14
CA LYS A 147 -15.03 14.10 -12.63
C LYS A 147 -15.41 15.10 -13.71
N ALA A 148 -15.12 14.80 -14.98
CA ALA A 148 -15.43 15.70 -16.07
C ALA A 148 -16.95 15.93 -16.22
N PRO A 149 -17.39 17.17 -16.51
CA PRO A 149 -18.83 17.48 -16.70
C PRO A 149 -19.48 16.77 -17.89
N THR A 150 -18.67 16.16 -18.75
CA THR A 150 -19.11 15.34 -19.89
C THR A 150 -19.58 13.96 -19.46
N HIS A 151 -19.30 13.57 -18.22
CA HIS A 151 -19.83 12.38 -17.55
C HIS A 151 -20.98 12.74 -16.61
N GLY A 152 -21.65 11.72 -16.08
CA GLY A 152 -22.70 11.86 -15.08
C GLY A 152 -22.15 12.28 -13.71
N ALA A 153 -22.71 11.71 -12.65
CA ALA A 153 -22.09 11.85 -11.33
C ALA A 153 -20.69 11.20 -11.33
N PRO A 154 -19.69 11.79 -10.66
CA PRO A 154 -18.38 11.16 -10.48
C PRO A 154 -18.50 9.76 -9.86
N LEU A 155 -17.52 8.92 -10.16
CA LEU A 155 -17.42 7.60 -9.55
C LEU A 155 -17.06 7.74 -8.06
N GLU A 156 -17.64 6.87 -7.23
CA GLU A 156 -17.28 6.79 -5.80
C GLU A 156 -15.89 6.16 -5.60
N VAL A 157 -15.46 5.30 -6.54
CA VAL A 157 -14.18 4.60 -6.51
C VAL A 157 -13.55 4.51 -7.90
N SER A 158 -12.22 4.48 -7.96
CA SER A 158 -11.46 4.27 -9.19
C SER A 158 -11.59 2.84 -9.71
N SER A 159 -11.33 2.64 -11.00
CA SER A 159 -11.31 1.32 -11.62
C SER A 159 -10.02 1.06 -12.38
N ARG A 160 -9.49 -0.16 -12.28
CA ARG A 160 -8.32 -0.62 -13.04
C ARG A 160 -8.42 -2.10 -13.38
N TRP A 161 -7.62 -2.55 -14.33
CA TRP A 161 -7.38 -3.98 -14.55
C TRP A 161 -6.32 -4.50 -13.58
N ASN A 162 -6.47 -5.76 -13.16
CA ASN A 162 -5.49 -6.49 -12.37
C ASN A 162 -4.69 -7.52 -13.20
N GLU A 163 -5.06 -7.70 -14.46
CA GLU A 163 -4.48 -8.68 -15.39
C GLU A 163 -4.27 -8.00 -16.75
N PRO A 164 -3.26 -8.38 -17.54
CA PRO A 164 -3.02 -7.81 -18.85
C PRO A 164 -4.25 -7.82 -19.77
N ILE A 165 -4.37 -6.79 -20.60
CA ILE A 165 -5.41 -6.74 -21.62
C ILE A 165 -4.96 -7.53 -22.85
N HIS A 166 -5.80 -8.47 -23.24
CA HIS A 166 -5.70 -9.26 -24.47
C HIS A 166 -6.79 -8.74 -25.42
N LEU A 167 -6.38 -7.97 -26.41
CA LEU A 167 -7.25 -7.24 -27.33
C LEU A 167 -7.45 -8.01 -28.63
N TYR A 168 -8.69 -8.36 -28.94
CA TYR A 168 -9.07 -8.91 -30.25
C TYR A 168 -9.51 -7.80 -31.21
N LEU A 169 -8.96 -7.80 -32.42
CA LEU A 169 -9.32 -6.86 -33.49
C LEU A 169 -10.35 -7.48 -34.44
N ASP A 170 -11.45 -6.78 -34.65
CA ASP A 170 -12.57 -7.20 -35.50
C ASP A 170 -13.04 -6.07 -36.44
N GLY A 171 -13.80 -6.43 -37.46
CA GLY A 171 -14.35 -5.50 -38.46
C GLY A 171 -13.46 -5.32 -39.71
N THR A 172 -13.45 -4.11 -40.27
CA THR A 172 -12.80 -3.82 -41.56
C THR A 172 -11.33 -3.43 -41.39
N LEU A 173 -10.50 -4.40 -41.03
CA LEU A 173 -9.11 -4.17 -40.61
C LEU A 173 -8.18 -3.79 -41.78
N SER A 174 -8.04 -2.49 -42.04
CA SER A 174 -7.06 -1.95 -43.00
C SER A 174 -5.63 -1.99 -42.43
N ASN A 175 -4.62 -1.95 -43.31
CA ASN A 175 -3.23 -1.88 -42.87
C ASN A 175 -2.93 -0.59 -42.08
N GLU A 176 -3.53 0.53 -42.49
CA GLU A 176 -3.43 1.81 -41.78
C GLU A 176 -3.95 1.67 -40.35
N PHE A 177 -5.15 1.10 -40.20
CA PHE A 177 -5.75 0.89 -38.89
C PHE A 177 -4.88 0.01 -38.00
N ARG A 178 -4.41 -1.14 -38.50
CA ARG A 178 -3.53 -2.04 -37.75
C ARG A 178 -2.25 -1.36 -37.30
N ASN A 179 -1.58 -0.64 -38.20
CA ASN A 179 -0.35 0.09 -37.86
C ASN A 179 -0.59 1.16 -36.78
N ASN A 180 -1.73 1.85 -36.83
CA ASN A 180 -2.08 2.86 -35.84
C ASN A 180 -2.41 2.25 -34.48
N VAL A 181 -3.07 1.08 -34.44
CA VAL A 181 -3.28 0.30 -33.22
C VAL A 181 -1.95 -0.16 -32.64
N ASP A 182 -1.09 -0.78 -33.46
CA ASP A 182 0.22 -1.27 -33.02
C ASP A 182 1.09 -0.13 -32.45
N ALA A 183 1.07 1.05 -33.09
CA ALA A 183 1.78 2.22 -32.61
C ALA A 183 1.25 2.71 -31.25
N ALA A 184 -0.07 2.84 -31.10
CA ALA A 184 -0.66 3.27 -29.83
C ALA A 184 -0.42 2.25 -28.71
N LEU A 185 -0.52 0.94 -29.00
CA LEU A 185 -0.20 -0.11 -28.03
C LEU A 185 1.27 -0.08 -27.61
N ALA A 186 2.19 0.21 -28.53
CA ALA A 186 3.60 0.37 -28.20
C ALA A 186 3.83 1.54 -27.25
N GLU A 187 3.19 2.70 -27.50
CA GLU A 187 3.28 3.85 -26.59
C GLU A 187 2.71 3.55 -25.20
N TYR A 188 1.54 2.91 -25.11
CA TYR A 188 0.99 2.50 -23.81
C TYR A 188 1.91 1.52 -23.07
N ASN A 189 2.46 0.52 -23.75
CA ASN A 189 3.36 -0.45 -23.12
C ASN A 189 4.71 0.16 -22.74
N GLU A 190 5.17 1.24 -23.39
CA GLU A 190 6.31 2.02 -22.93
C GLU A 190 5.99 2.71 -21.59
N ILE A 191 4.78 3.25 -21.44
CA ILE A 191 4.33 3.83 -20.17
C ILE A 191 4.28 2.76 -19.06
N PHE A 192 3.86 1.54 -19.38
CA PHE A 192 3.77 0.40 -18.44
C PHE A 192 5.11 -0.32 -18.18
N GLU A 193 6.25 0.13 -18.72
CA GLU A 193 7.50 -0.65 -18.73
C GLU A 193 8.01 -1.09 -17.33
N ASN A 194 7.59 -0.39 -16.27
CA ASN A 194 7.98 -0.64 -14.89
C ASN A 194 6.92 -1.40 -14.08
N SER A 195 5.86 -1.91 -14.71
CA SER A 195 4.85 -2.75 -14.06
C SER A 195 4.68 -4.10 -14.76
N ASP A 196 3.96 -5.02 -14.12
CA ASP A 196 3.62 -6.32 -14.70
C ASP A 196 2.42 -6.24 -15.66
N PHE A 197 1.88 -5.04 -15.88
CA PHE A 197 0.73 -4.80 -16.72
C PHE A 197 1.12 -4.59 -18.19
N SER A 198 0.28 -5.05 -19.11
CA SER A 198 0.47 -4.80 -20.54
C SER A 198 -0.83 -4.89 -21.32
N VAL A 199 -0.80 -4.38 -22.55
CA VAL A 199 -1.87 -4.52 -23.53
C VAL A 199 -1.31 -5.16 -24.79
N SER A 200 -1.88 -6.29 -25.21
CA SER A 200 -1.39 -7.07 -26.35
C SER A 200 -2.52 -7.50 -27.27
N LEU A 201 -2.20 -7.76 -28.54
CA LEU A 201 -3.15 -8.31 -29.51
C LEU A 201 -3.20 -9.84 -29.41
N VAL A 202 -4.41 -10.39 -29.58
CA VAL A 202 -4.64 -11.84 -29.70
C VAL A 202 -5.34 -12.20 -31.02
N GLU A 203 -5.21 -13.45 -31.45
CA GLU A 203 -5.71 -13.89 -32.76
C GLU A 203 -7.21 -14.20 -32.76
N SER A 204 -7.79 -14.50 -31.60
CA SER A 204 -9.18 -14.92 -31.48
C SER A 204 -9.93 -14.26 -30.32
N LEU A 205 -11.25 -14.20 -30.45
CA LEU A 205 -12.13 -13.66 -29.41
C LEU A 205 -12.04 -14.48 -28.10
N ASP A 206 -11.90 -15.80 -28.18
CA ASP A 206 -11.83 -16.70 -27.02
C ASP A 206 -10.55 -16.48 -26.17
N GLU A 207 -9.50 -15.91 -26.76
CA GLU A 207 -8.25 -15.55 -26.09
C GLU A 207 -8.27 -14.13 -25.52
N SER A 208 -9.33 -13.36 -25.79
CA SER A 208 -9.41 -11.93 -25.47
C SER A 208 -10.20 -11.66 -24.20
N ASN A 209 -9.82 -10.59 -23.49
CA ASN A 209 -10.65 -9.96 -22.47
C ASN A 209 -11.12 -8.55 -22.90
N ALA A 210 -10.64 -8.05 -24.05
CA ALA A 210 -11.13 -6.84 -24.68
C ALA A 210 -11.39 -7.07 -26.19
N HIS A 211 -12.48 -6.52 -26.71
CA HIS A 211 -12.88 -6.66 -28.12
C HIS A 211 -13.00 -5.27 -28.76
N LEU A 212 -12.15 -4.99 -29.74
CA LEU A 212 -12.18 -3.78 -30.56
C LEU A 212 -12.81 -4.06 -31.92
N PHE A 213 -13.90 -3.36 -32.23
CA PHE A 213 -14.58 -3.43 -33.52
C PHE A 213 -14.35 -2.13 -34.32
N PHE A 214 -13.72 -2.24 -35.49
CA PHE A 214 -13.54 -1.14 -36.43
C PHE A 214 -14.54 -1.26 -37.59
N GLY A 215 -15.52 -0.34 -37.65
CA GLY A 215 -16.58 -0.41 -38.66
C GLY A 215 -17.60 0.71 -38.54
N GLN A 216 -18.64 0.67 -39.36
CA GLN A 216 -19.72 1.66 -39.31
C GLN A 216 -20.62 1.45 -38.09
N THR A 217 -21.23 2.53 -37.60
CA THR A 217 -22.18 2.49 -36.47
C THR A 217 -23.30 1.47 -36.70
N SER A 218 -23.81 1.35 -37.93
CA SER A 218 -24.87 0.40 -38.29
C SER A 218 -24.48 -1.08 -38.14
N GLU A 219 -23.18 -1.39 -38.20
CA GLU A 219 -22.68 -2.76 -38.02
C GLU A 219 -22.62 -3.14 -36.52
N VAL A 220 -22.52 -2.14 -35.63
CA VAL A 220 -22.50 -2.35 -34.18
C VAL A 220 -23.83 -2.88 -33.67
N GLU A 221 -24.96 -2.55 -34.29
CA GLU A 221 -26.30 -3.02 -33.87
C GLU A 221 -26.37 -4.54 -33.76
N ALA A 222 -25.79 -5.26 -34.73
CA ALA A 222 -25.80 -6.72 -34.75
C ALA A 222 -24.81 -7.33 -33.74
N LEU A 223 -23.73 -6.62 -33.43
CA LEU A 223 -22.67 -7.10 -32.55
C LEU A 223 -22.97 -6.81 -31.08
N TRP A 224 -23.30 -5.56 -30.77
CA TRP A 224 -23.56 -5.03 -29.42
C TRP A 224 -24.78 -4.10 -29.43
N PRO A 225 -26.01 -4.65 -29.38
CA PRO A 225 -27.24 -3.86 -29.41
C PRO A 225 -27.34 -2.81 -28.31
N ASP A 226 -26.75 -3.09 -27.14
CA ASP A 226 -26.70 -2.20 -25.99
C ASP A 226 -25.77 -1.00 -26.21
N MET A 227 -24.61 -1.21 -26.83
CA MET A 227 -23.73 -0.13 -27.27
C MET A 227 -24.41 0.69 -28.36
N PHE A 228 -24.99 0.04 -29.37
CA PHE A 228 -25.68 0.69 -30.47
C PHE A 228 -26.79 1.63 -29.99
N ALA A 229 -27.57 1.23 -28.99
CA ALA A 229 -28.62 2.06 -28.41
C ALA A 229 -28.11 3.41 -27.82
N ILE A 230 -26.82 3.51 -27.52
CA ILE A 230 -26.16 4.74 -27.02
C ILE A 230 -25.61 5.57 -28.18
N ILE A 231 -24.95 4.92 -29.13
CA ILE A 231 -24.20 5.62 -30.19
C ILE A 231 -25.05 5.98 -31.42
N ASP A 232 -26.18 5.31 -31.64
CA ASP A 232 -27.06 5.55 -32.78
C ASP A 232 -27.63 6.98 -32.78
N GLY A 233 -27.59 7.63 -33.94
CA GLY A 233 -27.99 9.03 -34.10
C GLY A 233 -27.10 10.05 -33.37
N GLY A 234 -26.02 9.61 -32.71
CA GLY A 234 -25.04 10.47 -32.06
C GLY A 234 -23.94 10.98 -33.00
N THR A 235 -23.02 11.78 -32.46
CA THR A 235 -21.83 12.30 -33.17
C THR A 235 -20.55 11.56 -32.79
N TYR A 236 -20.69 10.38 -32.18
CA TYR A 236 -19.58 9.57 -31.70
C TYR A 236 -18.74 9.04 -32.86
N SER A 237 -17.43 9.11 -32.71
CA SER A 237 -16.50 8.42 -33.61
C SER A 237 -15.88 7.19 -32.97
N GLY A 238 -15.96 7.06 -31.65
CA GLY A 238 -15.64 5.87 -30.90
C GLY A 238 -16.50 5.78 -29.65
N TYR A 239 -16.49 4.60 -29.02
CA TYR A 239 -17.13 4.38 -27.73
C TYR A 239 -16.56 3.14 -27.04
N ALA A 240 -16.20 3.29 -25.77
CA ALA A 240 -15.75 2.20 -24.91
C ALA A 240 -16.77 1.85 -23.82
N MET A 241 -16.95 0.56 -23.57
CA MET A 241 -17.72 0.02 -22.45
C MET A 241 -16.87 -0.97 -21.69
N THR A 242 -16.84 -0.85 -20.37
CA THR A 242 -16.16 -1.79 -19.48
C THR A 242 -17.13 -2.45 -18.53
N SER A 243 -16.81 -3.68 -18.13
CA SER A 243 -17.47 -4.36 -17.00
C SER A 243 -16.52 -4.34 -15.82
N ASN A 244 -17.03 -3.95 -14.66
CA ASN A 244 -16.27 -3.93 -13.41
C ASN A 244 -17.01 -4.66 -12.28
N ASN A 245 -16.24 -5.11 -11.29
CA ASN A 245 -16.74 -5.58 -10.01
C ASN A 245 -15.89 -4.96 -8.90
N VAL A 246 -16.48 -4.03 -8.13
CA VAL A 246 -15.79 -3.30 -7.03
C VAL A 246 -14.47 -2.68 -7.53
N GLY A 247 -14.51 -1.92 -8.61
CA GLY A 247 -13.32 -1.26 -9.19
C GLY A 247 -12.37 -2.16 -10.00
N VAL A 248 -12.56 -3.48 -10.01
CA VAL A 248 -11.75 -4.38 -10.86
C VAL A 248 -12.39 -4.53 -12.23
N LEU A 249 -11.71 -4.04 -13.26
CA LEU A 249 -12.10 -4.20 -14.67
C LEU A 249 -11.84 -5.63 -15.13
N SER A 250 -12.78 -6.18 -15.90
CA SER A 250 -12.76 -7.61 -16.28
C SER A 250 -13.09 -7.89 -17.74
N ASN A 251 -13.77 -6.96 -18.41
CA ASN A 251 -14.08 -7.07 -19.83
C ASN A 251 -14.21 -5.67 -20.44
N ALA A 252 -13.81 -5.51 -21.70
CA ALA A 252 -14.05 -4.30 -22.46
C ALA A 252 -14.56 -4.57 -23.88
N ARG A 253 -15.41 -3.66 -24.35
CA ARG A 253 -15.83 -3.55 -25.75
C ARG A 253 -15.56 -2.14 -26.21
N LEU A 254 -14.90 -2.00 -27.36
CA LEU A 254 -14.60 -0.71 -27.96
C LEU A 254 -15.07 -0.72 -29.41
N TRP A 255 -15.72 0.36 -29.81
CA TRP A 255 -16.02 0.63 -31.22
C TRP A 255 -15.29 1.89 -31.66
N ILE A 256 -14.83 1.89 -32.90
CA ILE A 256 -14.28 3.06 -33.59
C ILE A 256 -14.77 3.09 -35.05
N SER A 257 -15.03 4.30 -35.56
CA SER A 257 -15.62 4.52 -36.88
C SER A 257 -14.61 4.88 -37.96
N ASN A 258 -13.40 5.28 -37.57
CA ASN A 258 -12.34 5.71 -38.47
C ASN A 258 -10.97 5.23 -37.96
N PRO A 259 -9.94 5.16 -38.82
CA PRO A 259 -8.68 4.50 -38.48
C PRO A 259 -7.70 5.39 -37.70
N ALA A 260 -8.10 6.59 -37.24
CA ALA A 260 -7.16 7.52 -36.60
C ALA A 260 -6.59 6.93 -35.30
N GLY A 261 -5.25 6.90 -35.18
CA GLY A 261 -4.58 6.35 -34.00
C GLY A 261 -4.96 7.06 -32.70
N VAL A 262 -5.15 8.39 -32.75
CA VAL A 262 -5.59 9.20 -31.60
C VAL A 262 -6.96 8.77 -31.06
N LEU A 263 -7.87 8.32 -31.92
CA LEU A 263 -9.19 7.85 -31.51
C LEU A 263 -9.08 6.52 -30.77
N PHE A 264 -8.30 5.56 -31.29
CA PHE A 264 -8.06 4.31 -30.57
C PHE A 264 -7.33 4.57 -29.24
N LYS A 265 -6.33 5.46 -29.23
CA LYS A 265 -5.61 5.87 -28.02
C LYS A 265 -6.57 6.39 -26.95
N HIS A 266 -7.51 7.26 -27.34
CA HIS A 266 -8.55 7.81 -26.47
C HIS A 266 -9.46 6.72 -25.88
N GLU A 267 -10.07 5.88 -26.72
CA GLU A 267 -11.00 4.85 -26.25
C GLU A 267 -10.31 3.79 -25.40
N LEU A 268 -9.03 3.49 -25.67
CA LEU A 268 -8.24 2.61 -24.82
C LEU A 268 -8.00 3.23 -23.43
N GLY A 269 -7.87 4.57 -23.33
CA GLY A 269 -7.82 5.27 -22.06
C GLY A 269 -9.08 5.05 -21.21
N HIS A 270 -10.26 5.09 -21.83
CA HIS A 270 -11.52 4.73 -21.16
C HIS A 270 -11.56 3.26 -20.73
N VAL A 271 -11.04 2.36 -21.57
CA VAL A 271 -10.92 0.94 -21.21
C VAL A 271 -9.99 0.72 -20.03
N LEU A 272 -8.96 1.55 -19.86
CA LEU A 272 -8.07 1.52 -18.72
C LEU A 272 -8.68 2.15 -17.45
N GLY A 273 -9.89 2.70 -17.52
CA GLY A 273 -10.60 3.26 -16.37
C GLY A 273 -10.51 4.78 -16.22
N PHE A 274 -9.95 5.49 -17.20
CA PHE A 274 -9.83 6.96 -17.14
C PHE A 274 -11.05 7.65 -17.77
N GLY A 275 -11.50 8.74 -17.16
CA GLY A 275 -12.54 9.63 -17.67
C GLY A 275 -11.98 10.65 -18.65
N HIS A 276 -12.82 11.63 -19.03
CA HIS A 276 -12.36 12.73 -19.88
C HIS A 276 -11.47 13.71 -19.10
N SER A 277 -10.56 14.37 -19.81
CA SER A 277 -9.72 15.45 -19.30
C SER A 277 -10.39 16.83 -19.42
N ASP A 278 -10.04 17.77 -18.54
CA ASP A 278 -10.29 19.21 -18.70
C ASP A 278 -9.15 19.98 -19.38
N LYS A 279 -8.00 19.34 -19.62
CA LYS A 279 -6.80 19.92 -20.22
C LYS A 279 -6.86 19.93 -21.77
N CYS A 280 -7.96 20.42 -22.33
CA CYS A 280 -8.26 20.31 -23.76
C CYS A 280 -7.95 21.54 -24.62
N ASP A 281 -8.21 22.73 -24.10
CA ASP A 281 -8.11 23.95 -24.91
C ASP A 281 -6.67 24.30 -25.25
N THR A 282 -5.77 24.14 -24.28
CA THR A 282 -4.36 24.52 -24.39
C THR A 282 -3.45 23.31 -24.58
N GLU A 283 -3.61 22.28 -23.74
CA GLU A 283 -2.65 21.18 -23.63
C GLU A 283 -2.93 20.05 -24.62
N LYS A 284 -4.18 19.93 -25.11
CA LYS A 284 -4.58 18.92 -26.10
C LYS A 284 -4.43 17.49 -25.58
N SER A 285 -4.88 17.22 -24.35
CA SER A 285 -4.98 15.86 -23.80
C SER A 285 -5.60 14.85 -24.78
N PHE A 286 -5.08 13.62 -24.80
CA PHE A 286 -5.69 12.49 -25.55
C PHE A 286 -7.05 12.06 -24.98
N LEU A 287 -7.38 12.44 -23.74
CA LEU A 287 -8.66 12.16 -23.08
C LEU A 287 -9.69 13.28 -23.26
N CYS A 288 -9.47 14.19 -24.20
CA CYS A 288 -10.46 15.21 -24.51
C CYS A 288 -11.75 14.61 -25.06
N SER A 289 -12.91 15.08 -24.55
CA SER A 289 -14.21 14.63 -25.04
C SER A 289 -14.49 15.02 -26.50
N SER A 290 -13.70 15.93 -27.06
CA SER A 290 -13.66 16.23 -28.49
C SER A 290 -12.24 15.95 -28.99
N ILE A 291 -12.10 14.95 -29.85
CA ILE A 291 -10.81 14.50 -30.36
C ILE A 291 -10.45 15.19 -31.67
N ALA A 292 -9.21 15.64 -31.73
CA ALA A 292 -8.52 16.22 -32.87
C ALA A 292 -7.18 15.50 -33.11
N LEU A 293 -6.59 15.70 -34.28
CA LEU A 293 -5.37 14.97 -34.69
C LEU A 293 -4.13 15.35 -33.89
N GLU A 294 -4.14 16.55 -33.30
CA GLU A 294 -3.08 17.06 -32.43
C GLU A 294 -3.19 16.60 -30.97
N ASN A 295 -4.26 15.88 -30.60
CA ASN A 295 -4.37 15.36 -29.24
C ASN A 295 -3.37 14.24 -28.99
N ASP A 296 -2.72 14.26 -27.82
CA ASP A 296 -1.72 13.26 -27.45
C ASP A 296 -1.58 13.15 -25.91
N PHE A 297 -0.81 12.17 -25.45
CA PHE A 297 -0.48 12.03 -24.03
C PHE A 297 0.20 13.29 -23.50
N LEU A 298 -0.32 13.81 -22.39
CA LEU A 298 0.41 14.76 -21.57
C LEU A 298 1.40 14.01 -20.66
N GLU A 299 2.51 14.65 -20.27
CA GLU A 299 3.48 14.02 -19.37
C GLU A 299 2.87 13.67 -18.00
N ASP A 300 1.99 14.52 -17.47
CA ASP A 300 1.22 14.21 -16.26
C ASP A 300 0.31 12.99 -16.46
N GLU A 301 -0.26 12.80 -17.65
CA GLU A 301 -1.14 11.66 -17.93
C GLU A 301 -0.38 10.36 -18.04
N LYS A 302 0.82 10.38 -18.66
CA LYS A 302 1.73 9.21 -18.64
C LYS A 302 2.07 8.83 -17.20
N SER A 303 2.37 9.82 -16.36
CA SER A 303 2.64 9.62 -14.95
C SER A 303 1.41 9.08 -14.20
N ILE A 304 0.21 9.60 -14.47
CA ILE A 304 -1.06 9.08 -13.92
C ILE A 304 -1.28 7.62 -14.32
N ILE A 305 -1.06 7.28 -15.59
CA ILE A 305 -1.19 5.91 -16.10
C ILE A 305 -0.19 4.99 -15.38
N GLN A 306 1.06 5.44 -15.20
CA GLN A 306 2.09 4.71 -14.43
C GLN A 306 1.65 4.46 -13.00
N PHE A 307 1.19 5.48 -12.27
CA PHE A 307 0.73 5.31 -10.89
C PHE A 307 -0.51 4.41 -10.79
N ALA A 308 -1.48 4.55 -11.70
CA ALA A 308 -2.71 3.77 -11.68
C ALA A 308 -2.49 2.28 -12.02
N TYR A 309 -1.42 1.98 -12.77
CA TYR A 309 -1.03 0.63 -13.16
C TYR A 309 0.26 0.13 -12.51
N ASP A 310 0.76 0.86 -11.51
CA ASP A 310 1.80 0.37 -10.61
C ASP A 310 1.36 -0.92 -9.93
N ASN A 311 2.30 -1.82 -9.66
CA ASN A 311 1.98 -3.15 -9.12
C ASN A 311 1.33 -3.09 -7.73
N GLU A 312 1.55 -2.01 -6.98
CA GLU A 312 1.04 -1.87 -5.61
C GLU A 312 -0.25 -1.06 -5.52
N PHE A 313 -0.66 -0.34 -6.59
CA PHE A 313 -1.86 0.50 -6.58
C PHE A 313 -3.16 -0.33 -6.53
N PRO A 314 -3.99 -0.24 -5.48
CA PRO A 314 -5.20 -1.04 -5.37
C PRO A 314 -6.29 -0.66 -6.40
N ALA A 315 -7.13 -1.62 -6.76
CA ALA A 315 -8.39 -1.33 -7.45
C ALA A 315 -9.46 -0.83 -6.46
N GLY A 316 -10.40 -0.01 -6.94
CA GLY A 316 -11.56 0.39 -6.13
C GLY A 316 -11.25 1.41 -5.05
N MET A 317 -10.26 2.28 -5.25
CA MET A 317 -9.90 3.30 -4.26
C MET A 317 -10.86 4.49 -4.30
N ALA A 318 -11.30 4.94 -3.13
CA ALA A 318 -12.04 6.19 -3.00
C ALA A 318 -11.12 7.40 -3.11
N GLU A 319 -11.70 8.60 -3.26
CA GLU A 319 -10.96 9.85 -3.42
C GLU A 319 -9.94 10.12 -2.30
N GLU A 320 -10.35 9.93 -1.04
CA GLU A 320 -9.48 10.14 0.12
C GLU A 320 -8.34 9.11 0.18
N ASP A 321 -8.62 7.85 -0.15
CA ASP A 321 -7.61 6.79 -0.19
C ASP A 321 -6.57 7.03 -1.30
N ILE A 322 -7.02 7.51 -2.47
CA ILE A 322 -6.12 7.93 -3.56
C ILE A 322 -5.20 9.05 -3.10
N GLN A 323 -5.75 10.04 -2.39
CA GLN A 323 -4.96 11.17 -1.89
C GLN A 323 -3.88 10.69 -0.91
N LEU A 324 -4.25 9.86 0.06
CA LEU A 324 -3.33 9.32 1.06
C LEU A 324 -2.24 8.48 0.40
N TYR A 325 -2.61 7.52 -0.46
CA TYR A 325 -1.66 6.65 -1.14
C TYR A 325 -0.66 7.43 -1.99
N LEU A 326 -1.15 8.35 -2.84
CA LEU A 326 -0.27 9.12 -3.70
C LEU A 326 0.58 10.11 -2.91
N ALA A 327 0.03 10.75 -1.87
CA ALA A 327 0.80 11.66 -1.04
C ALA A 327 1.95 10.94 -0.33
N ASN A 328 1.69 9.78 0.26
CA ASN A 328 2.70 8.93 0.88
C ASN A 328 3.77 8.52 -0.16
N LYS A 329 3.37 7.97 -1.31
CA LYS A 329 4.30 7.56 -2.37
C LYS A 329 5.17 8.71 -2.89
N ILE A 330 4.56 9.86 -3.18
CA ILE A 330 5.28 11.03 -3.71
C ILE A 330 6.25 11.56 -2.64
N TYR A 331 5.79 11.71 -1.40
CA TYR A 331 6.62 12.21 -0.30
C TYR A 331 7.86 11.35 -0.07
N LEU A 332 7.70 10.02 -0.07
CA LEU A 332 8.79 9.07 0.12
C LEU A 332 9.77 8.96 -1.05
N SER A 333 9.40 9.42 -2.25
CA SER A 333 10.24 9.37 -3.45
C SER A 333 11.25 10.52 -3.56
N ARG A 334 11.24 11.45 -2.60
CA ARG A 334 12.07 12.68 -2.60
C ARG A 334 13.56 12.47 -2.29
#